data_AF-A0A093FAR0-F1
#
_entry.id   AF-A0A093FAR0-F1
#
_cell.length_a   1.000
_cell.length_b   1.000
_cell.length_c   1.000
_cell.angle_alpha   90.00
_cell.angle_beta   90.00
_cell.angle_gamma   90.00
#
_symmetry.space_group_name_H-M   'P 1'
#
loop_
_entity.id
_entity.type
_entity.pdbx_description
1 polymer ?
#
loop_
_entity_poly.entity_id
_entity_poly.type
_entity_poly.pdbx_seq_one_letter_code
_entity_poly.pdbx_strand_id
1 'polypeptide(L)'
;VARALRDHRSFLQAVIRGFLPGSLICHGDVVFQHPAPTSLEVLEALVLSVGPNRALADSDFQVDPYSLAVGEDTLEPPPPEPSFPEYGVAIMVVCGLCIITAPIVLLVCLRSKRLGWRDVAVLWDRRDPEVGTQTLEMDNQGFW
;
A
#
# COMPACT_ATOMS: atom_id res chain seq x y z
N VAL A 1 -26.30 -25.86 8.29
CA VAL A 1 -27.55 -25.14 8.66
C VAL A 1 -28.42 -25.92 9.63
N ALA A 2 -29.07 -27.03 9.23
CA ALA A 2 -29.95 -27.77 10.16
C ALA A 2 -29.25 -28.25 11.44
N ARG A 3 -27.99 -28.68 11.35
CA ARG A 3 -27.17 -29.02 12.53
C ARG A 3 -26.90 -27.81 13.43
N ALA A 4 -26.67 -26.62 12.88
CA ALA A 4 -26.46 -25.38 13.65
C ALA A 4 -27.70 -24.99 14.47
N LEU A 5 -28.88 -25.23 13.89
CA LEU A 5 -30.15 -24.82 14.47
C LEU A 5 -30.84 -25.94 15.27
N ARG A 6 -30.22 -27.12 15.34
CA ARG A 6 -30.76 -28.29 16.04
C ARG A 6 -30.97 -28.05 17.53
N ASP A 7 -30.19 -27.15 18.12
CA ASP A 7 -30.29 -26.81 19.55
C ASP A 7 -31.58 -26.03 19.87
N HIS A 8 -32.23 -25.45 18.86
CA HIS A 8 -33.54 -24.82 19.00
C HIS A 8 -34.64 -25.88 18.93
N ARG A 9 -35.34 -26.11 20.04
CA ARG A 9 -36.43 -27.11 20.09
C ARG A 9 -37.58 -26.82 19.12
N SER A 10 -37.74 -25.56 18.71
CA SER A 10 -38.75 -25.13 17.74
C SER A 10 -38.30 -25.33 16.29
N PHE A 11 -37.05 -25.69 16.00
CA PHE A 11 -36.59 -25.87 14.62
C PHE A 11 -37.28 -27.07 13.96
N LEU A 12 -37.91 -26.83 12.81
CA LEU A 12 -38.57 -27.87 12.02
C LEU A 12 -37.73 -28.26 10.82
N GLN A 13 -37.35 -27.27 10.00
CA GLN A 13 -36.67 -27.53 8.73
C GLN A 13 -35.91 -26.30 8.21
N ALA A 14 -34.85 -26.56 7.46
CA ALA A 14 -34.20 -25.57 6.59
C ALA A 14 -34.35 -26.01 5.13
N VAL A 15 -34.77 -25.10 4.25
CA VAL A 15 -35.02 -25.35 2.83
C VAL A 15 -34.15 -24.44 1.99
N ILE A 16 -33.38 -25.00 1.06
CA ILE A 16 -32.60 -24.23 0.10
C ILE A 16 -33.48 -23.91 -1.11
N ARG A 17 -33.70 -22.62 -1.38
CA ARG A 17 -34.48 -22.14 -2.53
C ARG A 17 -33.65 -22.08 -3.80
N GLY A 18 -32.37 -21.76 -3.69
CA GLY A 18 -31.49 -21.69 -4.85
C GLY A 18 -30.12 -21.10 -4.54
N PHE A 19 -29.29 -21.08 -5.58
CA PHE A 19 -27.95 -20.51 -5.57
C PHE A 19 -27.90 -19.34 -6.56
N LEU A 20 -27.29 -18.24 -6.16
CA LEU A 20 -27.11 -17.09 -7.05
C LEU A 20 -25.89 -17.31 -7.99
N PRO A 21 -25.91 -16.78 -9.22
CA PRO A 21 -24.79 -16.88 -10.14
C PRO A 21 -23.62 -15.96 -9.73
N GLY A 22 -22.37 -16.42 -9.92
CA GLY A 22 -21.15 -15.65 -9.69
C GLY A 22 -20.43 -15.93 -8.36
N SER A 23 -21.13 -16.48 -7.38
CA SER A 23 -20.60 -16.92 -6.08
C SER A 23 -21.55 -17.97 -5.46
N LEU A 24 -21.05 -18.88 -4.62
CA LEU A 24 -21.89 -19.86 -3.91
C LEU A 24 -22.71 -19.19 -2.79
N ILE A 25 -23.55 -18.22 -3.14
CA ILE A 25 -24.53 -17.63 -2.21
C ILE A 25 -25.77 -18.50 -2.25
N CYS A 26 -26.12 -19.06 -1.10
CA CYS A 26 -27.28 -19.91 -0.92
C CYS A 26 -28.43 -19.08 -0.31
N HIS A 27 -29.57 -19.03 -0.99
CA HIS A 27 -30.80 -18.47 -0.42
C HIS A 27 -31.70 -19.60 0.05
N GLY A 28 -32.23 -19.49 1.26
CA GLY A 28 -33.08 -20.53 1.84
C GLY A 28 -33.98 -19.98 2.95
N ASP A 29 -34.98 -20.78 3.30
CA ASP A 29 -35.86 -20.49 4.43
C ASP A 29 -35.55 -21.40 5.60
N VAL A 30 -35.79 -20.89 6.79
CA VAL A 30 -35.75 -21.66 8.02
C VAL A 30 -37.13 -21.60 8.67
N VAL A 31 -37.70 -22.77 8.98
CA VAL A 31 -39.05 -22.92 9.51
C VAL A 31 -38.97 -23.36 10.96
N PHE A 32 -39.67 -22.60 11.82
CA PHE A 32 -39.76 -22.86 13.26
C PHE A 32 -41.23 -23.03 13.68
N GLN A 33 -41.47 -23.90 14.66
CA GLN A 33 -42.72 -24.03 15.38
C GLN A 33 -42.87 -22.89 16.39
N HIS A 34 -44.11 -22.49 16.70
CA HIS A 34 -44.35 -21.47 17.72
C HIS A 34 -43.99 -21.98 19.13
N PRO A 35 -43.27 -21.21 19.96
CA PRO A 35 -42.75 -19.86 19.70
C PRO A 35 -41.49 -19.88 18.81
N ALA A 36 -41.50 -19.04 17.77
CA ALA A 36 -40.38 -18.90 16.84
C ALA A 36 -39.32 -17.95 17.42
N PRO A 37 -38.02 -18.29 17.29
CA PRO A 37 -36.93 -17.40 17.68
C PRO A 37 -36.91 -16.15 16.79
N THR A 38 -36.26 -15.09 17.28
CA THR A 38 -36.05 -13.87 16.47
C THR A 38 -34.99 -14.11 15.39
N SER A 39 -35.01 -13.32 14.31
CA SER A 39 -34.01 -13.42 13.24
C SER A 39 -32.58 -13.22 13.74
N LEU A 40 -32.40 -12.32 14.71
CA LEU A 40 -31.12 -12.09 15.40
C LEU A 40 -30.65 -13.32 16.18
N GLU A 41 -31.53 -13.97 16.95
CA GLU A 41 -31.18 -15.21 17.68
C GLU A 41 -30.74 -16.33 16.72
N VAL A 42 -31.41 -16.44 15.57
CA VAL A 42 -31.06 -17.42 14.53
C VAL A 42 -29.71 -17.07 13.88
N LEU A 43 -29.46 -15.79 13.61
CA LEU A 43 -28.19 -15.32 13.06
C LEU A 43 -27.04 -15.60 14.03
N GLU A 44 -27.20 -15.27 15.31
CA GLU A 44 -26.21 -15.55 16.35
C GLU A 44 -25.92 -17.05 16.45
N ALA A 45 -26.95 -17.90 16.45
CA ALA A 45 -26.78 -19.34 16.48
C ALA A 45 -26.01 -19.87 15.27
N LEU A 46 -26.27 -19.33 14.07
CA LEU A 46 -25.53 -19.69 12.86
C LEU A 46 -24.07 -19.26 12.95
N VAL A 47 -23.80 -18.04 13.40
CA VAL A 47 -22.45 -17.49 13.56
C VAL A 47 -21.65 -18.28 14.60
N LEU A 48 -22.24 -18.58 15.75
CA LEU A 48 -21.63 -19.40 16.80
C LEU A 48 -21.32 -20.82 16.32
N SER A 49 -22.10 -21.33 15.36
CA SER A 49 -21.84 -22.64 14.76
C SER A 49 -20.70 -22.64 13.74
N VAL A 50 -20.19 -21.48 13.33
CA VAL A 50 -19.04 -21.39 12.43
C VAL A 50 -17.78 -21.70 13.24
N GLY A 51 -17.19 -22.87 12.99
CA GLY A 51 -15.99 -23.31 13.67
C GLY A 51 -14.74 -22.49 13.31
N PRO A 52 -13.61 -22.70 14.00
CA PRO A 52 -12.36 -21.99 13.74
C PRO A 52 -11.83 -22.16 12.31
N ASN A 53 -12.20 -23.26 11.64
CA ASN A 53 -11.87 -23.53 10.24
C ASN A 53 -12.85 -22.87 9.24
N ARG A 54 -13.68 -21.92 9.68
CA ARG A 54 -14.75 -21.29 8.91
C ARG A 54 -15.83 -22.27 8.41
N ALA A 55 -15.81 -23.50 8.91
CA ALA A 55 -16.76 -24.55 8.60
C ALA A 55 -18.10 -24.31 9.32
N LEU A 56 -19.21 -24.29 8.58
CA LEU A 56 -20.54 -24.14 9.18
C LEU A 56 -20.97 -25.43 9.87
N ALA A 57 -21.21 -25.39 11.18
CA ALA A 57 -21.69 -26.52 11.98
C ALA A 57 -20.88 -27.81 11.78
N ASP A 58 -19.56 -27.68 11.71
CA ASP A 58 -18.62 -28.79 11.52
C ASP A 58 -18.91 -29.59 10.25
N SER A 59 -19.17 -28.87 9.16
CA SER A 59 -19.33 -29.43 7.80
C SER A 59 -18.17 -29.00 6.90
N ASP A 60 -18.06 -29.62 5.73
CA ASP A 60 -17.06 -29.22 4.72
C ASP A 60 -17.38 -27.88 4.04
N PHE A 61 -18.50 -27.25 4.38
CA PHE A 61 -18.94 -25.99 3.80
C PHE A 61 -18.35 -24.81 4.57
N GLN A 62 -17.36 -24.15 3.96
CA GLN A 62 -16.75 -22.96 4.50
C GLN A 62 -17.60 -21.73 4.17
N VAL A 63 -17.91 -20.94 5.19
CA VAL A 63 -18.67 -19.69 5.08
C VAL A 63 -17.94 -18.58 5.80
N ASP A 64 -18.03 -17.39 5.23
CA ASP A 64 -17.63 -16.18 5.94
C ASP A 64 -18.75 -15.76 6.90
N PRO A 65 -18.50 -15.65 8.23
CA PRO A 65 -19.51 -15.26 9.21
C PRO A 65 -20.19 -13.92 8.89
N TYR A 66 -19.44 -12.97 8.33
CA TYR A 66 -19.95 -11.64 7.99
C TYR A 66 -20.80 -11.63 6.71
N SER A 67 -20.79 -12.72 5.95
CA SER A 67 -21.65 -12.91 4.79
C SER A 67 -22.98 -13.59 5.13
N LEU A 68 -23.22 -13.94 6.41
CA LEU A 68 -24.48 -14.53 6.87
C LEU A 68 -25.53 -13.44 7.11
N ALA A 69 -26.73 -13.66 6.57
CA ALA A 69 -27.89 -12.79 6.72
C ALA A 69 -29.13 -13.63 7.06
N VAL A 70 -29.95 -13.15 8.00
CA VAL A 70 -31.23 -13.78 8.35
C VAL A 70 -32.31 -12.69 8.38
N GLY A 71 -33.21 -12.70 7.40
CA GLY A 71 -34.17 -11.61 7.24
C GLY A 71 -33.45 -10.29 6.95
N GLU A 72 -33.70 -9.27 7.78
CA GLU A 72 -33.03 -7.97 7.70
C GLU A 72 -31.79 -7.88 8.62
N ASP A 73 -31.48 -8.93 9.38
CA ASP A 73 -30.36 -8.94 10.31
C ASP A 73 -29.08 -9.47 9.63
N THR A 74 -28.01 -8.69 9.75
CA THR A 74 -26.66 -9.00 9.24
C THR A 74 -25.60 -8.62 10.26
N LEU A 75 -24.46 -9.32 10.26
CA LEU A 75 -23.31 -8.90 11.05
C LEU A 75 -22.59 -7.72 10.41
N GLU A 76 -22.23 -6.73 11.23
CA GLU A 76 -21.36 -5.64 10.79
C GLU A 76 -19.93 -6.18 10.59
N PRO A 77 -19.34 -6.06 9.39
CA PRO A 77 -17.96 -6.46 9.18
C PRO A 77 -17.02 -5.55 9.98
N PRO A 78 -15.90 -6.09 10.51
CA PRO A 78 -14.91 -5.27 11.18
C PRO A 78 -14.39 -4.21 10.20
N PRO A 79 -14.06 -3.00 10.70
CA PRO A 79 -13.43 -2.00 9.86
C PRO A 79 -12.17 -2.61 9.22
N PRO A 80 -11.92 -2.35 7.93
CA PRO A 80 -10.73 -2.85 7.28
C PRO A 80 -9.51 -2.44 8.11
N GLU A 81 -8.59 -3.38 8.33
CA GLU A 81 -7.34 -3.06 9.00
C GLU A 81 -6.70 -1.87 8.28
N PRO A 82 -6.05 -0.94 9.01
CA PRO A 82 -5.34 0.16 8.38
C PRO A 82 -4.27 -0.44 7.47
N SER A 83 -4.58 -0.52 6.18
CA SER A 83 -3.66 -0.93 5.14
C SER A 83 -2.44 -0.02 5.26
N PHE A 84 -1.24 -0.62 5.17
CA PHE A 84 0.00 0.14 5.07
C PHE A 84 -0.19 1.34 4.13
N PRO A 85 0.34 2.53 4.46
CA PRO A 85 0.10 3.73 3.67
C PRO A 85 0.35 3.37 2.21
N GLU A 86 -0.65 3.60 1.36
CA GLU A 86 -0.64 3.18 -0.05
C GLU A 86 0.62 3.67 -0.78
N TYR A 87 1.19 4.76 -0.27
CA TYR A 87 2.40 5.42 -0.75
C TYR A 87 3.68 5.08 0.03
N GLY A 88 3.61 4.33 1.12
CA GLY A 88 4.75 4.04 1.99
C GLY A 88 5.89 3.35 1.25
N VAL A 89 5.56 2.42 0.35
CA VAL A 89 6.55 1.73 -0.50
C VAL A 89 7.19 2.72 -1.49
N ALA A 90 6.39 3.59 -2.11
CA ALA A 90 6.89 4.59 -3.06
C ALA A 90 7.84 5.58 -2.37
N ILE A 91 7.49 6.06 -1.17
CA ILE A 91 8.33 6.96 -0.38
C ILE A 91 9.66 6.28 -0.03
N MET A 92 9.64 5.03 0.43
CA MET A 92 10.86 4.27 0.75
C MET A 92 11.79 4.12 -0.46
N VAL A 93 11.23 3.80 -1.64
CA VAL A 93 12.00 3.66 -2.88
C VAL A 93 12.61 4.99 -3.32
N VAL A 94 11.82 6.07 -3.32
CA VAL A 94 12.30 7.41 -3.71
C VAL A 94 13.38 7.89 -2.75
N CYS A 95 13.16 7.77 -1.45
CA CYS A 95 14.15 8.14 -0.43
C CYS A 95 15.44 7.32 -0.59
N GLY A 96 15.36 6.01 -0.80
CA GLY A 96 16.53 5.16 -1.01
C GLY A 96 17.33 5.56 -2.25
N LEU A 97 16.65 5.84 -3.37
CA LEU A 97 17.29 6.29 -4.60
C LEU A 97 17.98 7.64 -4.41
N CYS A 98 17.35 8.59 -3.73
CA CYS A 98 17.93 9.89 -3.42
C CYS A 98 19.19 9.76 -2.54
N ILE A 99 19.16 8.91 -1.51
CA ILE A 99 20.29 8.68 -0.61
C ILE A 99 21.49 8.05 -1.35
N ILE A 100 21.26 7.21 -2.36
CA ILE A 100 22.34 6.60 -3.16
C ILE A 100 22.87 7.58 -4.23
N THR A 101 21.98 8.28 -4.91
CA THR A 101 22.35 9.16 -6.04
C THR A 101 23.01 10.45 -5.60
N ALA A 102 22.54 11.08 -4.51
CA ALA A 102 23.11 12.32 -3.98
C ALA A 102 24.62 12.25 -3.67
N PRO A 103 25.15 11.24 -2.94
CA PRO A 103 26.58 11.15 -2.68
C PRO A 103 27.40 10.85 -3.94
N ILE A 104 26.87 10.07 -4.89
CA ILE A 104 27.53 9.80 -6.17
C ILE A 104 27.66 11.09 -6.98
N VAL A 105 26.57 11.84 -7.12
CA VAL A 105 26.57 13.14 -7.81
C VAL A 105 27.50 14.12 -7.10
N LEU A 106 27.46 14.19 -5.77
CA LEU A 106 28.36 15.05 -4.99
C LEU A 106 29.83 14.68 -5.23
N LEU A 107 30.18 13.39 -5.23
CA LEU A 107 31.54 12.91 -5.50
C LEU A 107 31.99 13.25 -6.93
N VAL A 108 31.13 13.07 -7.92
CA VAL A 108 31.41 13.42 -9.32
C VAL A 108 31.59 14.93 -9.48
N CYS A 109 30.70 15.74 -8.91
CA CYS A 109 30.80 17.19 -8.92
C CYS A 109 32.09 17.68 -8.23
N LEU A 110 32.48 17.08 -7.10
CA LEU A 110 33.73 17.40 -6.42
C LEU A 110 34.96 17.01 -7.25
N ARG A 111 34.93 15.85 -7.92
CA ARG A 111 35.99 15.42 -8.84
C ARG A 111 36.13 16.38 -10.02
N SER A 112 35.03 16.76 -10.67
CA SER A 112 35.04 17.69 -11.81
C SER A 112 35.46 19.11 -11.40
N LYS A 113 35.02 19.59 -10.22
CA LYS A 113 35.51 20.88 -9.68
C LYS A 113 37.01 20.84 -9.38
N ARG A 114 37.53 19.74 -8.79
CA ARG A 114 38.98 19.58 -8.58
C ARG A 114 39.76 19.49 -9.88
N LEU A 115 39.22 18.85 -10.92
CA LEU A 115 39.86 18.80 -12.24
C LEU A 115 39.87 20.19 -12.90
N GLY A 116 38.73 20.89 -12.91
CA GLY A 116 38.63 22.24 -13.46
C GLY A 116 39.48 23.27 -12.71
N TRP A 117 39.63 23.15 -11.39
CA TRP A 117 40.60 23.96 -10.63
C TRP A 117 42.05 23.65 -10.98
N ARG A 118 42.39 22.40 -11.29
CA ARG A 118 43.73 22.02 -11.75
C ARG A 118 44.01 22.56 -13.14
N ASP A 119 43.06 22.47 -14.07
CA ASP A 119 43.20 23.03 -15.42
C ASP A 119 43.30 24.56 -15.41
N VAL A 120 42.51 25.25 -14.56
CA VAL A 120 42.62 26.71 -14.39
C VAL A 120 43.93 27.10 -13.72
N ALA A 121 44.42 26.36 -12.71
CA ALA A 121 45.72 26.61 -12.11
C ALA A 121 46.88 26.40 -13.09
N VAL A 122 46.82 25.35 -13.93
CA VAL A 122 47.83 25.07 -14.96
C VAL A 122 47.80 26.11 -16.10
N LEU A 123 46.62 26.62 -16.48
CA LEU A 123 46.51 27.71 -17.45
C LEU A 123 47.06 29.04 -16.92
N TRP A 124 46.97 29.29 -15.61
CA TRP A 124 47.52 30.48 -14.97
C TRP A 124 49.05 30.38 -14.86
N ASP A 125 49.58 29.21 -14.47
CA ASP A 125 51.02 28.91 -14.40
C ASP A 125 51.70 29.02 -15.78
N ARG A 126 50.99 28.68 -16.87
CA ARG A 126 51.49 28.83 -18.24
C ARG A 126 51.39 30.27 -18.79
N ARG A 127 50.68 31.18 -18.10
CA ARG A 127 50.49 32.58 -18.53
C ARG A 127 51.44 33.55 -17.84
N ASP A 128 52.62 33.09 -17.42
CA ASP A 128 53.79 33.94 -17.29
C ASP A 128 54.74 33.73 -18.48
N PRO A 129 54.56 34.48 -19.59
CA PRO A 129 55.66 34.77 -20.49
C PRO A 129 55.98 36.26 -20.37
N GLU A 130 57.12 36.51 -19.75
CA GLU A 130 58.18 37.37 -20.27
C GLU A 130 57.89 37.94 -21.67
N VAL A 131 57.28 39.12 -21.72
CA VAL A 131 57.24 40.05 -22.86
C VAL A 131 57.59 41.40 -22.24
N GLY A 132 58.81 41.89 -22.37
CA GLY A 132 59.44 42.19 -23.65
C GLY A 132 59.71 43.68 -23.63
N THR A 133 60.82 44.05 -23.01
CA THR A 133 61.57 45.24 -23.36
C THR A 133 61.66 45.36 -24.87
N GLN A 134 61.07 46.40 -25.46
CA GLN A 134 61.68 47.26 -26.50
C GLN A 134 60.65 48.11 -27.24
N THR A 135 61.10 49.35 -27.52
CA THR A 135 60.65 50.29 -28.56
C THR A 135 59.26 50.92 -28.43
N LEU A 136 59.22 52.14 -27.88
CA LEU A 136 58.80 53.29 -28.69
C LEU A 136 59.38 54.57 -28.09
N GLU A 137 60.60 54.89 -28.50
CA GLU A 137 61.09 56.26 -28.49
C GLU A 137 60.12 57.11 -29.32
N MET A 138 59.47 58.10 -28.69
CA MET A 138 58.92 59.22 -29.43
C MET A 138 59.46 60.50 -28.81
N ASP A 139 60.54 60.95 -29.46
CA ASP A 139 61.01 62.33 -29.47
C ASP A 139 59.82 63.26 -29.75
N ASN A 140 59.57 64.21 -28.85
CA ASN A 140 58.60 65.27 -29.06
C ASN A 140 59.27 66.58 -28.69
N GLN A 141 60.02 67.12 -29.66
CA GLN A 141 60.47 68.50 -29.65
C GLN A 141 59.27 69.44 -29.75
N GLY A 142 59.17 70.40 -28.83
CA GLY A 142 58.53 71.69 -29.11
C GLY A 142 57.73 72.33 -27.97
N PHE A 143 58.07 73.61 -27.73
CA PHE A 143 57.26 74.69 -27.13
C PHE A 143 57.45 74.99 -25.63
N TRP A 144 58.57 75.64 -25.28
CA TRP A 144 58.76 77.07 -24.97
C TRP A 144 59.99 77.28 -24.08
#